data_AF-A0A1L6JBE1-F1
#
_entry.id   AF-A0A1L6JBE1-F1
#
_cell.length_a   1.000
_cell.length_b   1.000
_cell.length_c   1.000
_cell.angle_alpha   90.00
_cell.angle_beta   90.00
_cell.angle_gamma   90.00
#
_symmetry.space_group_name_H-M   'P 1'
#
loop_
_entity.id
_entity.type
_entity.pdbx_description
1 polymer ?
#
loop_
_entity_poly.entity_id
_entity_poly.type
_entity_poly.pdbx_seq_one_letter_code
_entity_poly.pdbx_strand_id
1 'polypeptide(L)'
;MDERHEPDDEEGIGTLIARAVGDGRAYAEAELAYWRALALDRLADARAAAIFAVAVLLLAQAAAIALIVGFVMILTPYVGPGLATLIVVLVATGTAVLFARAALRRFRRATRPKDAP
;
A
#
# COMPACT_ATOMS: atom_id res chain seq x y z
N MET A 1 32.13 -50.07 51.28
CA MET A 1 32.10 -49.30 50.03
C MET A 1 30.66 -48.87 49.83
N ASP A 2 30.23 -47.89 50.62
CA ASP A 2 28.82 -47.46 50.65
C ASP A 2 28.71 -46.22 49.75
N GLU A 3 28.12 -46.44 48.57
CA GLU A 3 27.93 -45.44 47.53
C GLU A 3 26.89 -44.44 48.02
N ARG A 4 27.37 -43.32 48.59
CA ARG A 4 26.56 -42.14 48.86
C ARG A 4 25.90 -41.73 47.55
N HIS A 5 24.61 -42.01 47.45
CA HIS A 5 23.75 -41.44 46.41
C HIS A 5 23.82 -39.92 46.58
N GLU A 6 24.55 -39.26 45.69
CA GLU A 6 24.34 -37.84 45.43
C GLU A 6 22.86 -37.68 45.08
N PRO A 7 22.10 -36.83 45.78
CA PRO A 7 20.80 -36.46 45.28
C PRO A 7 21.06 -35.74 43.95
N ASP A 8 20.86 -36.46 42.85
CA ASP A 8 20.44 -35.87 41.59
C ASP A 8 19.15 -35.12 41.93
N ASP A 9 19.28 -33.88 42.40
CA ASP A 9 18.18 -32.93 42.54
C ASP A 9 17.73 -32.59 41.12
N GLU A 10 16.95 -33.53 40.59
CA GLU A 10 15.88 -33.37 39.62
C GLU A 10 15.61 -31.89 39.37
N GLU A 11 16.07 -31.42 38.21
CA GLU A 11 15.95 -30.05 37.73
C GLU A 11 14.58 -29.48 38.13
N GLY A 12 14.58 -28.68 39.21
CA GLY A 12 13.34 -28.38 39.92
C GLY A 12 12.30 -27.78 38.98
N ILE A 13 11.02 -28.11 39.20
CA ILE A 13 9.90 -27.62 38.37
C ILE A 13 9.96 -26.09 38.15
N GLY A 14 10.48 -25.35 39.14
CA GLY A 14 10.76 -23.91 39.01
C GLY A 14 11.76 -23.54 37.90
N THR A 15 12.82 -24.32 37.71
CA THR A 15 13.81 -24.19 36.63
C THR A 15 13.17 -24.44 35.27
N LEU A 16 12.32 -25.47 35.15
CA LEU A 16 11.59 -25.77 33.91
C LEU A 16 10.59 -24.67 33.54
N ILE A 17 9.88 -24.13 34.53
CA ILE A 17 8.96 -23.00 34.32
C ILE A 17 9.73 -21.74 33.93
N ALA A 18 10.84 -21.42 34.61
CA ALA A 18 11.67 -20.28 34.28
C ALA A 18 12.22 -20.39 32.84
N ARG A 19 12.62 -21.59 32.43
CA ARG A 19 13.06 -21.88 31.06
C ARG A 19 11.94 -21.73 30.04
N ALA A 20 10.75 -22.28 30.29
CA ALA A 20 9.61 -22.14 29.39
C ALA A 20 9.16 -20.68 29.21
N VAL A 21 9.20 -19.88 30.28
CA VAL A 21 8.93 -18.43 30.21
C VAL A 21 10.02 -17.71 29.42
N GLY A 22 11.29 -18.08 29.63
CA GLY A 22 12.42 -17.58 28.86
C GLY A 22 12.29 -17.88 27.36
N ASP A 23 11.98 -19.12 27.01
CA ASP A 23 11.79 -19.58 25.63
C ASP A 23 10.58 -18.90 24.99
N GLY A 24 9.46 -18.74 25.71
CA GLY A 24 8.28 -18.03 25.24
C GLY A 24 8.55 -16.54 24.96
N ARG A 25 9.36 -15.90 25.81
CA ARG A 25 9.80 -14.51 25.60
C ARG A 25 10.73 -14.40 24.38
N ALA A 26 11.70 -15.31 24.26
CA ALA A 26 12.60 -15.34 23.11
C ALA A 26 11.85 -15.55 21.80
N TYR A 27 10.83 -16.42 21.80
CA TYR A 27 9.95 -16.64 20.65
C TYR A 27 9.15 -15.37 20.28
N ALA A 28 8.57 -14.69 21.28
CA ALA A 28 7.83 -13.45 21.04
C ALA A 28 8.73 -12.34 20.48
N GLU A 29 9.96 -12.21 20.99
CA GLU A 29 10.96 -11.26 20.49
C GLU A 29 11.38 -11.58 19.05
N ALA A 30 11.53 -12.86 18.71
CA ALA A 30 11.85 -13.31 17.35
C ALA A 30 10.73 -13.00 16.34
N GLU A 31 9.47 -13.22 16.73
CA GLU A 31 8.32 -12.92 15.88
C GLU A 31 8.20 -11.41 15.62
N LEU A 32 8.37 -10.59 16.66
CA LEU A 32 8.43 -9.13 16.53
C LEU A 32 9.56 -8.68 15.59
N ALA A 33 10.75 -9.29 15.70
CA ALA A 33 11.87 -9.01 14.82
C ALA A 33 11.56 -9.41 13.37
N TYR A 34 10.91 -10.55 13.15
CA TYR A 34 10.47 -10.99 11.82
C TYR A 34 9.48 -10.01 11.19
N TRP A 35 8.42 -9.62 11.89
CA TRP A 35 7.45 -8.64 11.39
C TRP A 35 8.09 -7.29 11.11
N ARG A 36 9.05 -6.87 11.95
CA ARG A 36 9.81 -5.62 11.74
C ARG A 36 10.70 -5.70 10.51
N ALA A 37 11.38 -6.82 10.29
CA ALA A 37 12.20 -7.04 9.10
C ALA A 37 11.34 -7.05 7.82
N LEU A 38 10.22 -7.78 7.85
CA LEU A 38 9.28 -7.84 6.73
C LEU A 38 8.66 -6.46 6.41
N ALA A 39 8.34 -5.68 7.45
CA ALA A 39 7.84 -4.32 7.28
C ALA A 39 8.89 -3.39 6.66
N LEU A 40 10.15 -3.48 7.09
CA LEU A 40 11.24 -2.66 6.55
C LEU A 40 11.60 -3.03 5.11
N ASP A 41 11.63 -4.33 4.80
CA ASP A 41 11.89 -4.85 3.46
C ASP A 41 10.83 -4.35 2.47
N ARG A 42 9.55 -4.49 2.82
CA ARG A 42 8.45 -3.95 1.99
C ARG A 42 8.40 -2.43 1.94
N LEU A 43 8.92 -1.74 2.96
CA LEU A 43 8.93 -0.28 2.99
C LEU A 43 9.88 0.31 1.94
N ALA A 44 11.01 -0.36 1.67
CA ALA A 44 11.94 0.08 0.64
C ALA A 44 11.29 0.05 -0.75
N ASP A 45 10.64 -1.07 -1.09
CA ASP A 45 9.91 -1.22 -2.34
C ASP A 45 8.70 -0.28 -2.42
N ALA A 46 7.95 -0.13 -1.32
CA ALA A 46 6.82 0.78 -1.25
C ALA A 46 7.26 2.25 -1.46
N ARG A 47 8.44 2.64 -0.94
CA ARG A 47 8.99 3.99 -1.14
C ARG A 47 9.34 4.23 -2.61
N ALA A 48 10.03 3.29 -3.25
CA ALA A 48 10.34 3.40 -4.68
C ALA A 48 9.06 3.47 -5.51
N ALA A 49 8.09 2.58 -5.25
CA ALA A 49 6.80 2.59 -5.91
C ALA A 49 6.04 3.92 -5.69
N ALA A 50 6.08 4.49 -4.48
CA ALA A 50 5.46 5.78 -4.19
C ALA A 50 6.11 6.93 -4.98
N ILE A 51 7.44 6.97 -5.08
CA ILE A 51 8.16 7.99 -5.86
C ILE A 51 7.76 7.90 -7.34
N PHE A 52 7.76 6.70 -7.92
CA PHE A 52 7.33 6.50 -9.30
C PHE A 52 5.85 6.86 -9.49
N ALA A 53 4.98 6.51 -8.54
CA ALA A 53 3.56 6.88 -8.60
C ALA A 53 3.37 8.41 -8.61
N VAL A 54 4.11 9.14 -7.76
CA VAL A 54 4.09 10.61 -7.76
C VAL A 54 4.62 11.18 -9.07
N ALA A 55 5.74 10.66 -9.57
CA ALA A 55 6.30 11.11 -10.84
C ALA A 55 5.32 10.91 -12.00
N VAL A 56 4.72 9.72 -12.12
CA VAL A 56 3.71 9.42 -13.14
C VAL A 56 2.48 10.32 -12.98
N LEU A 57 2.03 10.57 -11.75
CA LEU A 57 0.90 11.46 -11.49
C LEU A 57 1.18 12.89 -11.99
N LEU A 58 2.37 13.44 -11.70
CA LEU A 58 2.78 14.75 -12.15
C LEU A 58 2.91 14.82 -13.68
N LEU A 59 3.53 13.84 -14.31
CA LEU A 59 3.64 13.77 -15.77
C LEU A 59 2.26 13.65 -16.44
N ALA A 60 1.39 12.80 -15.91
CA ALA A 60 0.02 12.63 -16.41
C ALA A 60 -0.77 13.93 -16.29
N GLN A 61 -0.61 14.66 -15.18
CA GLN A 61 -1.22 15.98 -14.99
C GLN A 61 -0.71 16.96 -16.06
N ALA A 62 0.62 17.10 -16.21
CA ALA A 62 1.21 18.04 -17.15
C ALA A 62 0.78 17.74 -18.59
N ALA A 63 0.75 16.45 -18.96
CA ALA A 63 0.25 15.99 -20.25
C ALA A 63 -1.23 16.34 -20.45
N ALA A 64 -2.07 16.21 -19.41
CA ALA A 64 -3.48 16.58 -19.49
C ALA A 64 -3.68 18.09 -19.73
N ILE A 65 -2.91 18.95 -19.03
CA ILE A 65 -2.93 20.40 -19.30
C ILE A 65 -2.50 20.67 -20.74
N ALA A 66 -1.36 20.13 -21.17
CA ALA A 66 -0.83 20.35 -22.51
C ALA A 66 -1.81 19.90 -23.60
N LEU A 67 -2.49 18.77 -23.39
CA LEU A 67 -3.53 18.26 -24.30
C LEU A 67 -4.72 19.22 -24.39
N ILE A 68 -5.21 19.73 -23.25
CA ILE A 68 -6.32 20.70 -23.21
C ILE A 68 -5.93 21.97 -23.97
N VAL A 69 -4.74 22.51 -23.71
CA VAL A 69 -4.23 23.71 -24.40
C VAL A 69 -4.12 23.45 -25.91
N GLY A 70 -3.55 22.32 -26.31
CA GLY A 70 -3.44 21.93 -27.72
C GLY A 70 -4.81 21.82 -28.41
N PHE A 71 -5.80 21.21 -27.74
CA PHE A 71 -7.16 21.14 -28.26
C PHE A 71 -7.80 22.52 -28.47
N VAL A 72 -7.62 23.43 -27.51
CA VAL A 72 -8.11 24.80 -27.65
C VAL A 72 -7.45 25.48 -28.85
N MET A 73 -6.12 25.35 -29.01
CA MET A 73 -5.40 25.94 -30.16
C MET A 73 -5.88 25.38 -31.50
N ILE A 74 -6.11 24.06 -31.60
CA ILE A 74 -6.60 23.41 -32.81
C ILE A 74 -8.02 23.88 -33.14
N LEU A 75 -8.89 24.06 -32.14
CA LEU A 75 -10.30 24.37 -32.35
C LEU A 75 -10.57 25.88 -32.54
N THR A 76 -9.74 26.73 -31.95
CA THR A 76 -9.83 28.19 -32.03
C THR A 76 -10.03 28.73 -33.46
N PRO A 77 -9.28 28.32 -34.50
CA PRO A 77 -9.46 28.85 -35.85
C PRO A 77 -10.81 28.51 -36.49
N TYR A 78 -11.52 27.50 -35.99
CA TYR A 78 -12.79 27.06 -36.58
C TYR A 78 -14.02 27.69 -35.92
N VAL A 79 -13.99 27.88 -34.60
CA VAL A 79 -15.17 28.31 -33.81
C VAL A 79 -14.92 29.57 -32.97
N GLY A 80 -13.70 30.10 -33.01
CA GLY A 80 -13.26 31.19 -32.14
C GLY A 80 -12.88 30.74 -30.73
N PRO A 81 -12.16 31.58 -29.97
CA PRO A 81 -11.55 31.19 -28.69
C PRO A 81 -12.57 30.90 -27.58
N GLY A 82 -13.69 31.64 -27.54
CA GLY A 82 -14.72 31.46 -26.51
C GLY A 82 -15.45 30.12 -26.65
N LEU A 83 -15.91 29.78 -27.85
CA LEU A 83 -16.58 28.49 -28.09
C LEU A 83 -15.60 27.32 -28.02
N ALA A 84 -14.35 27.51 -28.45
CA ALA A 84 -13.32 26.47 -28.35
C ALA A 84 -13.08 26.06 -26.89
N THR A 85 -12.92 27.04 -25.99
CA THR A 85 -12.71 26.76 -24.55
C THR A 85 -13.93 26.08 -23.94
N LEU A 86 -15.15 26.55 -24.25
CA LEU A 86 -16.39 25.94 -23.76
C LEU A 86 -16.51 24.46 -24.18
N ILE A 87 -16.28 24.16 -25.47
CA ILE A 87 -16.35 22.79 -25.99
C ILE A 87 -15.34 21.88 -25.29
N VAL A 88 -14.08 22.33 -25.19
CA VAL A 88 -13.01 21.53 -24.58
C VAL A 88 -13.28 21.27 -23.10
N VAL A 89 -13.76 22.27 -22.35
CA VAL A 89 -14.12 22.12 -20.92
C VAL A 89 -15.25 21.10 -20.75
N LEU A 90 -16.29 21.16 -21.59
CA LEU A 90 -17.40 20.22 -21.54
C LEU A 90 -16.93 18.78 -21.83
N VAL A 91 -16.10 18.59 -22.85
CA VAL A 91 -15.56 17.27 -23.19
C VAL A 91 -14.63 16.75 -22.09
N ALA A 92 -13.71 17.57 -21.59
CA ALA A 92 -12.76 17.19 -20.53
C ALA A 92 -13.48 16.85 -19.21
N THR A 93 -14.51 17.61 -18.86
CA THR A 93 -15.33 17.34 -17.67
C THR A 93 -16.14 16.05 -17.86
N GLY A 94 -16.72 15.86 -19.04
CA GLY A 94 -17.46 14.64 -19.38
C GLY A 94 -16.59 13.38 -19.29
N THR A 95 -15.36 13.42 -19.82
CA THR A 95 -14.41 12.30 -19.73
C THR A 95 -13.94 12.08 -18.29
N ALA A 96 -13.67 13.13 -17.53
CA ALA A 96 -13.31 13.03 -16.11
C ALA A 96 -14.42 12.34 -15.28
N VAL A 97 -15.69 12.72 -15.51
CA VAL A 97 -16.84 12.07 -14.86
C VAL A 97 -16.93 10.59 -15.21
N LEU A 98 -16.71 10.23 -16.48
CA LEU A 98 -16.72 8.84 -16.93
C LEU A 98 -15.63 8.02 -16.22
N PHE A 99 -14.40 8.53 -16.17
CA PHE A 99 -13.29 7.90 -15.47
C PHE A 99 -13.54 7.78 -13.97
N ALA A 100 -14.04 8.84 -13.32
CA ALA A 100 -14.40 8.80 -11.90
C ALA A 100 -15.44 7.70 -11.62
N ARG A 101 -16.46 7.59 -12.47
CA ARG A 101 -17.49 6.55 -12.33
C ARG A 101 -16.92 5.14 -12.51
N ALA A 102 -16.01 4.95 -13.48
CA ALA A 102 -15.32 3.69 -13.70
C ALA A 102 -14.42 3.31 -12.50
N ALA A 103 -13.66 4.26 -11.99
CA ALA A 103 -12.80 4.09 -10.81
C ALA A 103 -13.62 3.69 -9.58
N LEU A 104 -14.71 4.42 -9.29
CA LEU A 104 -15.61 4.11 -8.18
C LEU A 104 -16.24 2.72 -8.31
N ARG A 105 -16.63 2.30 -9.52
CA ARG A 105 -17.14 0.94 -9.77
C ARG A 105 -16.08 -0.12 -9.48
N ARG A 106 -14.82 0.13 -9.84
CA ARG A 106 -13.70 -0.79 -9.61
C ARG A 106 -13.34 -0.88 -8.13
N PHE A 107 -13.29 0.25 -7.42
CA PHE A 107 -13.07 0.28 -5.97
C PHE A 107 -14.16 -0.47 -5.23
N ARG A 108 -15.44 -0.19 -5.51
CA ARG A 108 -16.56 -0.90 -4.87
C ARG A 108 -16.52 -2.42 -5.08
N ARG A 109 -16.00 -2.90 -6.22
CA ARG A 109 -15.79 -4.34 -6.45
C ARG A 109 -14.65 -4.90 -5.61
N ALA A 110 -13.57 -4.14 -5.42
CA ALA A 110 -12.42 -4.57 -4.64
C ALA A 110 -12.69 -4.57 -3.13
N THR A 111 -13.53 -3.64 -2.65
CA THR A 111 -13.91 -3.53 -1.23
C THR A 111 -15.16 -4.31 -0.87
N ARG A 112 -15.83 -4.96 -1.84
CA ARG A 112 -16.95 -5.85 -1.53
C ARG A 112 -16.39 -7.00 -0.69
N PRO A 113 -16.84 -7.19 0.57
CA PRO A 113 -16.46 -8.36 1.33
C PRO A 113 -16.86 -9.56 0.48
N LYS A 114 -15.90 -10.44 0.17
CA LYS A 114 -16.26 -11.77 -0.30
C LYS A 114 -17.05 -12.38 0.85
N ASP A 115 -18.29 -12.74 0.60
CA ASP A 115 -19.18 -13.35 1.59
C ASP A 115 -18.38 -14.42 2.35
N ALA A 116 -18.11 -14.13 3.62
CA ALA A 116 -17.66 -15.12 4.59
C ALA A 116 -18.91 -15.91 4.98
N PRO A 117 -18.76 -17.23 5.19
CA PRO A 117 -19.66 -18.30 4.73
C PRO A 117 -21.16 -18.11 4.94
#